data_AF-A0A7W1RQ38-F1
#
_entry.id   AF-A0A7W1RQ38-F1
#
_cell.length_a   1.000
_cell.length_b   1.000
_cell.length_c   1.000
_cell.angle_alpha   90.00
_cell.angle_beta   90.00
_cell.angle_gamma   90.00
#
_symmetry.space_group_name_H-M   'P 1'
#
loop_
_entity.id
_entity.type
_entity.pdbx_description
1 polymer ?
#
loop_
_entity_poly.entity_id
_entity_poly.type
_entity_poly.pdbx_seq_one_letter_code
_entity_poly.pdbx_strand_id
1 'polypeptide(L)'
;MSQLDILNLARSCGQTISSDFAQVITITFAMVVAIYYFLHQAGIRMKIFAFAIYTCGMLTYLGMMLLETGVLIGALKALRAVPVQAQEVPTQFYLGVRSSPVGTISSFLLNLLYWVLWLGTGYLLFFWKKPSVVAVPHE
;
A
#
# COMPACT_ATOMS: atom_id res chain seq x y z
N MET A 1 20.64 12.17 20.23
CA MET A 1 19.78 11.00 19.95
C MET A 1 20.69 9.79 19.89
N SER A 2 20.41 8.75 20.67
CA SER A 2 21.23 7.54 20.70
C SER A 2 21.09 6.75 19.40
N GLN A 3 22.09 5.94 19.04
CA GLN A 3 22.00 5.00 17.92
C GLN A 3 20.78 4.07 18.07
N LEU A 4 20.49 3.64 19.29
CA LEU A 4 19.32 2.82 19.62
C LEU A 4 18.00 3.54 19.31
N ASP A 5 17.91 4.85 19.60
CA ASP A 5 16.71 5.65 19.31
C ASP A 5 16.45 5.73 17.81
N ILE A 6 17.51 5.93 17.01
CA ILE A 6 17.41 6.02 15.54
C ILE A 6 17.04 4.65 14.96
N LEU A 7 17.59 3.57 15.51
CA LEU A 7 17.24 2.21 15.12
C LEU A 7 15.76 1.90 15.43
N ASN A 8 15.30 2.29 16.61
CA ASN A 8 13.90 2.12 17.02
C ASN A 8 12.95 2.94 16.13
N LEU A 9 13.34 4.17 15.77
CA LEU A 9 12.60 4.98 14.81
C LEU A 9 12.50 4.28 13.45
N ALA A 10 13.62 3.79 12.90
CA ALA A 10 13.63 3.08 11.62
C ALA A 10 12.78 1.78 11.64
N ARG A 11 12.76 1.07 12.77
CA ARG A 11 11.88 -0.09 12.95
C ARG A 11 10.41 0.30 13.02
N SER A 12 10.10 1.36 13.79
CA SER A 12 8.74 1.89 13.93
C SER A 12 8.15 2.31 12.59
N CYS A 13 8.87 3.12 11.80
CA CYS A 13 8.42 3.51 10.45
C CYS A 13 8.17 2.29 9.55
N GLY A 14 9.03 1.26 9.64
CA GLY A 14 8.82 0.01 8.90
C GLY A 14 7.53 -0.73 9.30
N GLN A 15 7.19 -0.74 10.60
CA GLN A 15 5.95 -1.31 11.10
C GLN A 15 4.73 -0.50 10.64
N THR A 16 4.81 0.84 10.69
CA THR A 16 3.73 1.72 10.21
C THR A 16 3.45 1.48 8.72
N ILE A 17 4.47 1.47 7.87
CA ILE A 17 4.31 1.17 6.43
C ILE A 17 3.63 -0.19 6.22
N SER A 18 4.04 -1.21 6.97
CA SER A 18 3.42 -2.53 6.87
C SER A 18 1.95 -2.54 7.32
N SER A 19 1.62 -1.77 8.36
CA SER A 19 0.25 -1.62 8.87
C SER A 19 -0.64 -0.89 7.86
N ASP A 20 -0.17 0.23 7.32
CA ASP A 20 -0.89 1.00 6.30
C ASP A 20 -1.14 0.18 5.04
N PHE A 21 -0.15 -0.63 4.64
CA PHE A 21 -0.31 -1.53 3.51
C PHE A 21 -1.37 -2.63 3.77
N ALA A 22 -1.44 -3.17 4.99
CA ALA A 22 -2.51 -4.09 5.36
C ALA A 22 -3.91 -3.44 5.29
N GLN A 23 -4.00 -2.15 5.62
CA GLN A 23 -5.25 -1.39 5.45
C GLN A 23 -5.61 -1.23 3.97
N VAL A 24 -4.64 -0.93 3.10
CA VAL A 24 -4.82 -0.87 1.64
C VAL A 24 -5.40 -2.18 1.09
N ILE A 25 -4.87 -3.32 1.53
CA ILE A 25 -5.41 -4.65 1.16
C ILE A 25 -6.85 -4.80 1.64
N THR A 26 -7.12 -4.46 2.90
CA THR A 26 -8.44 -4.59 3.53
C THR A 26 -9.50 -3.77 2.81
N ILE A 27 -9.24 -2.50 2.53
CA ILE A 27 -10.20 -1.64 1.80
C ILE A 27 -10.40 -2.14 0.37
N THR A 28 -9.36 -2.71 -0.26
CA THR A 28 -9.48 -3.26 -1.60
C THR A 28 -10.36 -4.50 -1.62
N PHE A 29 -10.23 -5.41 -0.66
CA PHE A 29 -11.14 -6.55 -0.53
C PHE A 29 -12.58 -6.10 -0.28
N ALA A 30 -12.79 -5.14 0.62
CA ALA A 30 -14.12 -4.57 0.87
C ALA A 30 -14.74 -4.00 -0.41
N MET A 31 -13.94 -3.29 -1.22
CA MET A 31 -14.38 -2.74 -2.50
C MET A 31 -14.69 -3.84 -3.52
N VAL A 32 -13.88 -4.89 -3.64
CA VAL A 32 -14.16 -6.03 -4.53
C VAL A 32 -15.49 -6.72 -4.16
N VAL A 33 -15.74 -6.94 -2.87
CA VAL A 33 -17.01 -7.49 -2.38
C VAL A 33 -18.17 -6.53 -2.69
N ALA A 34 -17.99 -5.23 -2.46
CA ALA A 34 -19.00 -4.22 -2.78
C ALA A 34 -19.32 -4.16 -4.29
N ILE A 35 -18.30 -4.32 -5.15
CA ILE A 35 -18.46 -4.44 -6.60
C ILE A 35 -19.31 -5.64 -6.95
N TYR A 36 -18.99 -6.80 -6.38
CA TYR A 36 -19.66 -8.06 -6.71
C TYR A 36 -21.14 -8.07 -6.29
N TYR A 37 -21.47 -7.57 -5.09
CA TYR A 37 -22.82 -7.65 -4.54
C TYR A 37 -23.71 -6.43 -4.86
N PHE A 38 -23.17 -5.22 -4.87
CA PHE A 38 -23.99 -3.99 -4.94
C PHE A 38 -23.74 -3.19 -6.21
N LEU A 39 -22.48 -2.89 -6.51
CA LEU A 39 -22.17 -1.94 -7.58
C LEU A 39 -22.29 -2.56 -8.97
N HIS A 40 -22.30 -3.88 -9.11
CA HIS A 40 -22.46 -4.53 -10.41
C HIS A 40 -23.74 -4.10 -11.14
N GLN A 41 -24.88 -4.08 -10.43
CA GLN A 41 -26.19 -3.67 -10.94
C GLN A 41 -26.45 -2.16 -10.80
N ALA A 42 -25.56 -1.42 -10.14
CA ALA A 42 -25.74 0.01 -9.90
C ALA A 42 -25.46 0.85 -11.15
N GLY A 43 -26.14 1.99 -11.25
CA GLY A 43 -25.92 2.97 -12.31
C GLY A 43 -24.50 3.54 -12.30
N ILE A 44 -24.02 4.00 -13.46
CA ILE A 44 -22.64 4.49 -13.65
C ILE A 44 -22.25 5.61 -12.68
N ARG A 45 -23.21 6.47 -12.30
CA ARG A 45 -22.98 7.56 -11.33
C ARG A 45 -22.57 7.04 -9.96
N MET A 46 -23.21 5.98 -9.47
CA MET A 46 -22.87 5.35 -8.18
C MET A 46 -21.51 4.65 -8.24
N LYS A 47 -21.17 4.02 -9.38
CA LYS A 47 -19.85 3.42 -9.60
C LYS A 47 -18.74 4.47 -9.51
N ILE A 48 -18.88 5.59 -10.21
CA ILE A 48 -17.89 6.69 -10.20
C ILE A 48 -17.74 7.25 -8.79
N PHE A 49 -18.85 7.49 -8.09
CA PHE A 49 -18.82 8.01 -6.72
C PHE A 49 -18.10 7.05 -5.75
N ALA A 50 -18.44 5.76 -5.78
CA ALA A 50 -17.79 4.75 -4.95
C ALA A 50 -16.28 4.63 -5.27
N PHE A 51 -15.92 4.67 -6.55
CA PHE A 51 -14.51 4.65 -6.98
C PHE A 51 -13.74 5.89 -6.55
N ALA A 52 -14.38 7.07 -6.55
CA ALA A 52 -13.78 8.31 -6.10
C ALA A 52 -13.43 8.23 -4.60
N ILE A 53 -14.37 7.76 -3.76
CA ILE A 53 -14.12 7.56 -2.33
C ILE A 53 -12.99 6.54 -2.11
N TYR A 54 -13.04 5.41 -2.81
CA TYR A 54 -11.98 4.40 -2.76
C TYR A 54 -10.62 4.99 -3.14
N THR A 55 -10.56 5.77 -4.22
CA THR A 55 -9.33 6.43 -4.68
C THR A 55 -8.81 7.43 -3.65
N CYS A 56 -9.68 8.24 -3.03
CA CYS A 56 -9.28 9.14 -1.95
C CYS A 56 -8.66 8.37 -0.78
N GLY A 57 -9.26 7.25 -0.36
CA GLY A 57 -8.69 6.38 0.67
C GLY A 57 -7.33 5.82 0.28
N MET A 58 -7.20 5.28 -0.94
CA MET A 58 -5.95 4.75 -1.48
C MET A 58 -4.85 5.80 -1.51
N LEU A 59 -5.14 7.02 -1.97
CA LEU A 59 -4.18 8.13 -2.04
C LEU A 59 -3.79 8.62 -0.64
N THR A 60 -4.71 8.58 0.32
CA THR A 60 -4.44 8.97 1.70
C THR A 60 -3.41 8.02 2.33
N TYR A 61 -3.62 6.70 2.20
CA TYR A 61 -2.64 5.71 2.67
C TYR A 61 -1.31 5.80 1.92
N LEU A 62 -1.33 6.07 0.61
CA LEU A 62 -0.09 6.30 -0.15
C LEU A 62 0.68 7.50 0.40
N GLY A 63 0.00 8.61 0.68
CA GLY A 63 0.61 9.80 1.28
C GLY A 63 1.24 9.50 2.64
N MET A 64 0.54 8.78 3.51
CA MET A 64 1.06 8.35 4.82
C MET A 64 2.31 7.47 4.66
N MET A 65 2.25 6.45 3.80
CA MET A 65 3.38 5.57 3.54
C MET A 65 4.58 6.31 2.93
N LEU A 66 4.36 7.32 2.08
CA LEU A 66 5.42 8.15 1.51
C LEU A 66 6.11 9.02 2.58
N LEU A 67 5.33 9.62 3.48
CA LEU A 67 5.87 10.39 4.61
C LEU A 67 6.73 9.49 5.51
N GLU A 68 6.22 8.33 5.90
CA GLU A 68 6.95 7.35 6.71
C GLU A 68 8.19 6.82 6.00
N THR A 69 8.12 6.63 4.69
CA THR A 69 9.29 6.24 3.89
C THR A 69 10.36 7.35 3.90
N GLY A 70 9.96 8.62 3.82
CA GLY A 70 10.86 9.76 3.95
C GLY A 70 11.60 9.78 5.29
N VAL A 71 10.86 9.61 6.39
CA VAL A 71 11.42 9.53 7.74
C VAL A 71 12.37 8.32 7.88
N LEU A 72 11.96 7.16 7.36
CA LEU A 72 12.77 5.94 7.34
C LEU A 72 14.09 6.13 6.57
N ILE A 73 14.06 6.77 5.40
CA ILE A 73 15.27 7.07 4.62
C ILE A 73 16.20 8.00 5.43
N GLY A 74 15.64 9.00 6.11
CA GLY A 74 16.40 9.88 7.01
C GLY A 74 17.07 9.10 8.15
N ALA A 75 16.33 8.24 8.83
CA ALA A 75 16.85 7.39 9.90
C ALA A 75 17.95 6.44 9.40
N LEU A 76 17.75 5.81 8.23
CA LEU A 76 18.76 4.94 7.61
C LEU A 76 20.04 5.70 7.22
N LYS A 77 19.92 6.93 6.72
CA LYS A 77 21.08 7.78 6.43
C LYS A 77 21.85 8.11 7.71
N ALA A 78 21.15 8.45 8.79
CA ALA A 78 21.78 8.74 10.08
C ALA A 78 22.49 7.50 10.65
N LEU A 79 21.88 6.30 10.59
CA LEU A 79 22.52 5.06 11.02
C LEU A 79 23.77 4.72 10.19
N ARG A 80 23.73 4.96 8.87
CA ARG A 80 24.88 4.71 7.98
C ARG A 80 26.02 5.71 8.16
N ALA A 81 25.76 6.90 8.71
CA ALA A 81 26.78 7.89 9.00
C ALA A 81 27.65 7.51 10.22
N VAL A 82 27.18 6.59 11.07
CA VAL A 82 27.96 6.07 12.20
C VAL A 82 29.07 5.16 11.68
N PRO A 83 30.35 5.35 12.09
CA PRO A 83 31.44 4.47 11.69
C PRO A 83 31.14 3.01 12.04
N VAL A 84 31.45 2.07 11.14
CA VAL A 84 31.09 0.64 11.31
C VAL A 84 31.65 0.06 12.62
N GLN A 85 32.83 0.51 13.05
CA GLN A 85 33.47 0.08 14.30
C GLN A 85 32.72 0.56 15.56
N ALA A 86 31.95 1.63 15.45
CA ALA A 86 31.12 2.19 16.51
C ALA A 86 29.65 1.72 16.42
N GLN A 87 29.26 1.04 15.33
CA GLN A 87 27.91 0.53 15.17
C GLN A 87 27.69 -0.71 16.04
N GLU A 88 26.70 -0.64 16.93
CA GLU A 88 26.16 -1.82 17.60
C GLU A 88 25.73 -2.92 16.61
N VAL A 89 25.95 -4.18 17.00
CA VAL A 89 25.64 -5.38 16.20
C VAL A 89 24.20 -5.38 15.64
N PRO A 90 23.14 -5.04 16.40
CA PRO A 90 21.78 -4.99 15.87
C PRO A 90 21.59 -4.01 14.71
N THR A 91 22.29 -2.87 14.73
CA THR A 91 22.26 -1.90 13.64
C THR A 91 22.95 -2.43 12.39
N GLN A 92 24.09 -3.12 12.55
CA GLN A 92 24.79 -3.72 11.42
C GLN A 92 23.91 -4.75 10.70
N PHE A 93 23.26 -5.65 11.45
CA PHE A 93 22.31 -6.61 10.89
C PHE A 93 21.11 -5.94 10.23
N TYR A 94 20.51 -4.95 10.89
CA TYR A 94 19.37 -4.21 10.33
C TYR A 94 19.72 -3.52 9.00
N LEU A 95 20.86 -2.83 8.95
CA LEU A 95 21.35 -2.18 7.73
C LEU A 95 21.67 -3.21 6.65
N GLY A 96 22.30 -4.33 7.01
CA GLY A 96 22.63 -5.43 6.10
C GLY A 96 21.40 -6.05 5.45
N VAL A 97 20.34 -6.32 6.23
CA VAL A 97 19.07 -6.82 5.70
C VAL A 97 18.42 -5.78 4.78
N ARG A 98 18.44 -4.50 5.17
CA ARG A 98 17.86 -3.42 4.36
C ARG A 98 18.60 -3.16 3.05
N SER A 99 19.90 -3.43 2.98
CA SER A 99 20.69 -3.37 1.73
C SER A 99 20.71 -4.70 0.96
N SER A 100 20.11 -5.75 1.50
CA SER A 100 20.04 -7.06 0.84
C SER A 100 19.01 -7.06 -0.29
N PRO A 101 19.09 -8.04 -1.21
CA PRO A 101 18.07 -8.24 -2.25
C PRO A 101 16.66 -8.38 -1.67
N VAL A 102 16.50 -8.96 -0.48
CA VAL A 102 15.19 -9.12 0.19
C VAL A 102 14.58 -7.75 0.50
N GLY A 103 15.40 -6.79 0.96
CA GLY A 103 14.98 -5.42 1.19
C GLY A 103 14.50 -4.75 -0.09
N THR A 104 15.27 -4.88 -1.17
CA THR A 104 14.94 -4.31 -2.48
C THR A 104 13.68 -4.92 -3.08
N ILE A 105 13.57 -6.24 -3.06
CA ILE A 105 12.40 -6.98 -3.59
C ILE A 105 11.15 -6.59 -2.80
N SER A 106 11.22 -6.52 -1.47
CA SER A 106 10.09 -6.12 -0.63
C SER A 106 9.59 -4.72 -0.99
N SER A 107 10.49 -3.74 -1.14
CA SER A 107 10.12 -2.38 -1.53
C SER A 107 9.51 -2.32 -2.93
N PHE A 108 10.06 -3.09 -3.88
CA PHE A 108 9.51 -3.18 -5.24
C PHE A 108 8.12 -3.80 -5.24
N LEU A 109 7.92 -4.92 -4.54
CA LEU A 109 6.65 -5.62 -4.44
C LEU A 109 5.57 -4.75 -3.80
N LEU A 110 5.87 -4.03 -2.71
CA LEU A 110 4.90 -3.15 -2.07
C LEU A 110 4.41 -2.06 -3.03
N ASN A 111 5.34 -1.42 -3.74
CA ASN A 111 4.97 -0.39 -4.71
C ASN A 111 4.16 -1.00 -5.87
N LEU A 112 4.64 -2.09 -6.47
CA LEU A 112 3.94 -2.77 -7.57
C LEU A 112 2.53 -3.19 -7.16
N LEU A 113 2.40 -3.83 -6.00
CA LEU A 113 1.14 -4.38 -5.52
C LEU A 113 0.14 -3.28 -5.20
N TYR A 114 0.57 -2.12 -4.68
CA TYR A 114 -0.29 -0.96 -4.52
C TYR A 114 -0.98 -0.56 -5.84
N TRP A 115 -0.20 -0.43 -6.93
CA TRP A 115 -0.74 -0.07 -8.24
C TRP A 115 -1.64 -1.17 -8.82
N VAL A 116 -1.25 -2.43 -8.67
CA VAL A 116 -2.06 -3.57 -9.11
C VAL A 116 -3.41 -3.59 -8.40
N LEU A 117 -3.46 -3.35 -7.09
CA LEU A 117 -4.70 -3.30 -6.33
C LEU A 117 -5.60 -2.13 -6.77
N TRP A 118 -5.02 -0.94 -6.94
CA TRP A 118 -5.78 0.24 -7.33
C TRP A 118 -6.35 0.12 -8.76
N LEU A 119 -5.49 -0.18 -9.73
CA LEU A 119 -5.88 -0.32 -11.14
C LEU A 119 -6.74 -1.56 -11.37
N GLY A 120 -6.43 -2.67 -10.68
CA GLY A 120 -7.23 -3.89 -10.69
C GLY A 120 -8.66 -3.60 -10.25
N THR A 121 -8.84 -2.94 -9.11
CA THR A 121 -10.19 -2.58 -8.63
C THR A 121 -10.95 -1.69 -9.60
N GLY A 122 -10.28 -0.70 -10.20
CA GLY A 122 -10.87 0.13 -11.26
C GLY A 122 -11.31 -0.70 -12.47
N TYR A 123 -10.47 -1.62 -12.93
CA TYR A 123 -10.81 -2.54 -14.00
C TYR A 123 -12.03 -3.39 -13.66
N LEU A 124 -12.07 -3.96 -12.44
CA LEU A 124 -13.20 -4.78 -11.99
C LEU A 124 -14.51 -3.99 -11.92
N LEU A 125 -14.47 -2.73 -11.50
CA LEU A 125 -15.69 -1.92 -11.38
C LEU A 125 -16.29 -1.52 -12.73
N PHE A 126 -15.45 -1.17 -13.72
CA PHE A 126 -15.89 -0.58 -14.98
C PHE A 126 -15.94 -1.57 -16.16
N PHE A 127 -15.09 -2.60 -16.16
CA PHE A 127 -14.92 -3.49 -17.32
C PHE A 127 -15.29 -4.95 -17.04
N TRP A 128 -15.40 -5.38 -15.78
CA TRP A 128 -15.72 -6.77 -15.47
C TRP A 128 -17.24 -7.03 -15.52
N LYS A 129 -17.62 -7.92 -16.45
CA LYS A 129 -19.00 -8.36 -16.78
C LYS A 129 -19.93 -7.17 -17.10
N LYS A 130 -20.24 -6.97 -18.39
CA LYS A 130 -21.41 -6.16 -18.76
C LYS A 130 -22.66 -6.94 -18.36
N PRO A 131 -23.65 -6.35 -17.67
CA PRO A 131 -24.92 -7.01 -17.46
C PRO A 131 -25.52 -7.28 -18.85
N SER A 132 -25.62 -8.56 -19.22
CA SER A 132 -26.39 -8.99 -20.37
C SER A 132 -27.83 -8.61 -20.10
N VAL A 133 -28.30 -7.55 -20.75
CA VAL A 133 -29.72 -7.21 -20.78
C VAL A 133 -30.43 -8.41 -21.39
N VAL A 134 -31.06 -9.22 -20.53
CA VAL A 134 -32.01 -10.23 -20.99
C VAL A 134 -33.18 -9.42 -21.54
N ALA A 135 -33.28 -9.36 -22.87
CA ALA A 135 -34.44 -8.81 -23.54
C ALA A 135 -35.65 -9.65 -23.11
N VAL A 136 -36.51 -9.07 -22.27
CA VAL A 136 -37.83 -9.63 -21.99
C VAL A 136 -38.64 -9.41 -23.26
N PRO A 137 -39.11 -10.46 -23.95
CA PRO A 137 -40.04 -10.30 -25.05
C PRO A 137 -41.34 -9.77 -24.45
N HIS A 138 -41.76 -8.58 -24.89
CA HIS A 138 -43.14 -8.16 -24.72
C HIS A 138 -43.98 -8.95 -25.72
N GLU A 139 -44.71 -9.94 -25.23
CA GLU A 139 -45.90 -10.51 -25.89
C GLU A 139 -47.16 -9.94 -25.26
#